data_AF-A0AAW8R2C2-F1
#
_entry.id   AF-A0AAW8R2C2-F1
#
_cell.length_a   1.000
_cell.length_b   1.000
_cell.length_c   1.000
_cell.angle_alpha   90.00
_cell.angle_beta   90.00
_cell.angle_gamma   90.00
#
_symmetry.space_group_name_H-M   'P 1'
#
loop_
_entity.id
_entity.type
_entity.pdbx_description
1 polymer ?
#
loop_
_entity_poly.entity_id
_entity_poly.type
_entity_poly.pdbx_seq_one_letter_code
_entity_poly.pdbx_strand_id
1 'polypeptide(L)'
;MGNDFNNLYFIKDKRNEQFQPYLFVETYFERKREMVIAIAFCEGQRRIKLYSRVEQMKFEVRQIIIGEICAVHYKASKKELPIFGSIQCYKYFYQPDKAWVFDVAGNFIETISEAEPDKATASEELEIT
;
A
#
# COMPACT_ATOMS: atom_id res chain seq x y z
N MET A 1 -34.85 -9.62 -14.00
CA MET A 1 -33.55 -9.17 -14.56
C MET A 1 -33.39 -7.70 -14.20
N GLY A 2 -32.27 -7.38 -13.54
CA GLY A 2 -31.82 -6.03 -13.14
C GLY A 2 -32.49 -5.49 -11.86
N ASN A 3 -31.79 -4.98 -10.85
CA ASN A 3 -30.37 -4.75 -10.64
C ASN A 3 -30.19 -4.36 -9.15
N ASP A 4 -29.83 -5.30 -8.28
CA ASP A 4 -29.63 -5.05 -6.83
C ASP A 4 -28.24 -4.45 -6.54
N PHE A 5 -27.90 -3.34 -7.21
CA PHE A 5 -26.61 -2.65 -7.02
C PHE A 5 -26.54 -1.75 -5.78
N ASN A 6 -27.60 -1.67 -4.97
CA ASN A 6 -27.70 -0.71 -3.87
C ASN A 6 -27.56 -1.29 -2.46
N ASN A 7 -27.27 -2.59 -2.31
CA ASN A 7 -27.09 -3.20 -0.98
C ASN A 7 -25.63 -3.40 -0.56
N LEU A 8 -24.68 -2.80 -1.28
CA LEU A 8 -23.23 -2.90 -1.00
C LEU A 8 -22.69 -1.76 -0.13
N TYR A 9 -23.56 -0.95 0.48
CA TYR A 9 -23.19 0.11 1.40
C TYR A 9 -23.41 -0.37 2.84
N PHE A 10 -22.30 -0.46 3.58
CA PHE A 10 -22.22 -0.64 5.04
C PHE A 10 -22.46 -2.05 5.61
N ILE A 11 -21.61 -3.01 5.23
CA ILE A 11 -21.11 -3.95 6.25
C ILE A 11 -19.92 -3.26 6.92
N LYS A 12 -20.22 -2.49 7.96
CA LYS A 12 -19.23 -2.04 8.94
C LYS A 12 -18.83 -3.28 9.74
N ASP A 13 -17.85 -4.01 9.23
CA ASP A 13 -17.41 -5.28 9.81
C ASP A 13 -16.64 -5.02 11.12
N LYS A 14 -17.19 -5.55 12.21
CA LYS A 14 -16.68 -5.49 13.59
C LYS A 14 -15.52 -6.48 13.78
N ARG A 15 -14.42 -6.35 13.03
CA ARG A 15 -13.22 -7.20 13.18
C ARG A 15 -11.95 -6.39 13.02
N ASN A 16 -11.51 -5.75 14.11
CA ASN A 16 -10.41 -4.78 14.11
C ASN A 16 -9.12 -5.33 14.76
N GLU A 17 -8.74 -6.58 14.46
CA GLU A 17 -7.48 -7.18 14.94
C GLU A 17 -6.69 -7.98 13.88
N GLN A 18 -7.24 -8.15 12.66
CA GLN A 18 -6.57 -8.93 11.61
C GLN A 18 -5.84 -8.00 10.63
N PHE A 19 -4.57 -8.31 10.37
CA PHE A 19 -3.73 -7.61 9.40
C PHE A 19 -4.49 -7.41 8.08
N GLN A 20 -4.47 -6.18 7.56
CA GLN A 20 -5.14 -5.80 6.31
C GLN A 20 -4.10 -5.70 5.19
N PRO A 21 -4.12 -6.61 4.21
CA PRO A 21 -3.22 -6.55 3.07
C PRO A 21 -3.24 -5.21 2.34
N TYR A 22 -2.07 -4.77 1.92
CA TYR A 22 -1.90 -3.51 1.21
C TYR A 22 -0.67 -3.56 0.30
N LEU A 23 -0.63 -2.65 -0.67
CA LEU A 23 0.51 -2.47 -1.55
C LEU A 23 1.32 -1.26 -1.07
N PHE A 24 2.59 -1.49 -0.77
CA PHE A 24 3.54 -0.46 -0.41
C PHE A 24 4.29 0.05 -1.63
N VAL A 25 4.45 1.36 -1.73
CA VAL A 25 5.21 2.04 -2.79
C VAL A 25 6.62 2.34 -2.27
N GLU A 26 7.60 1.63 -2.77
CA GLU A 26 9.00 1.78 -2.37
C GLU A 26 9.69 2.83 -3.25
N THR A 27 10.38 3.77 -2.60
CA THR A 27 11.17 4.82 -3.26
C THR A 27 12.62 4.86 -2.76
N TYR A 28 13.00 4.00 -1.80
CA TYR A 28 14.25 4.08 -1.04
C TYR A 28 14.50 5.48 -0.46
N PHE A 29 13.42 6.10 0.01
CA PHE A 29 13.47 7.44 0.57
C PHE A 29 14.43 7.51 1.77
N GLU A 30 15.45 8.36 1.64
CA GLU A 30 16.32 8.77 2.73
C GLU A 30 16.05 10.23 3.05
N ARG A 31 15.63 10.52 4.29
CA ARG A 31 15.36 11.89 4.73
C ARG A 31 16.66 12.70 4.72
N LYS A 32 16.69 13.80 3.97
CA LYS A 32 17.83 14.73 3.93
C LYS A 32 17.47 16.07 4.55
N ARG A 33 16.36 16.67 4.12
CA ARG A 33 15.98 18.06 4.49
C ARG A 33 14.47 18.28 4.56
N GLU A 34 13.68 17.25 4.32
CA GLU A 34 12.23 17.30 4.29
C GLU A 34 11.70 17.54 5.71
N MET A 35 10.72 18.44 5.82
CA MET A 35 10.05 18.72 7.09
C MET A 35 9.26 17.48 7.54
N VAL A 36 9.37 17.13 8.83
CA VAL A 36 8.69 15.95 9.41
C VAL A 36 7.18 15.99 9.17
N ILE A 37 6.57 17.17 9.29
CA ILE A 37 5.14 17.39 9.05
C ILE A 37 4.75 17.04 7.60
N ALA A 38 5.61 17.41 6.64
CA ALA A 38 5.35 17.13 5.22
C ALA A 38 5.43 15.63 4.93
N ILE A 39 6.39 14.91 5.53
CA ILE A 39 6.49 13.45 5.46
C ILE A 39 5.23 12.81 6.04
N ALA A 40 4.82 13.21 7.25
CA ALA A 40 3.65 12.64 7.93
C ALA A 40 2.35 12.83 7.11
N PHE A 41 2.18 14.00 6.50
CA PHE A 41 1.02 14.28 5.65
C PHE A 41 1.00 13.42 4.37
N CYS A 42 2.17 13.09 3.83
CA CYS A 42 2.31 12.35 2.58
C CYS A 42 2.46 10.83 2.78
N GLU A 43 2.68 10.34 3.99
CA GLU A 43 2.91 8.91 4.28
C GLU A 43 1.78 8.01 3.77
N GLY A 44 0.54 8.51 3.78
CA GLY A 44 -0.62 7.78 3.22
C GLY A 44 -0.49 7.47 1.72
N GLN A 45 0.30 8.23 0.96
CA GLN A 45 0.51 8.02 -0.47
C GLN A 45 1.38 6.78 -0.77
N ARG A 46 2.13 6.29 0.22
CA ARG A 46 2.96 5.08 0.09
C ARG A 46 2.19 3.78 0.27
N ARG A 47 0.89 3.85 0.63
CA ARG A 47 0.09 2.68 0.98
C ARG A 47 -1.21 2.67 0.19
N ILE A 48 -1.30 1.75 -0.77
CA ILE A 48 -2.49 1.54 -1.58
C ILE A 48 -3.29 0.41 -0.95
N LYS A 49 -4.48 0.74 -0.43
CA LYS A 49 -5.43 -0.25 0.10
C LYS A 49 -6.04 -1.02 -1.06
N LEU A 50 -6.18 -2.33 -0.89
CA LEU A 50 -6.81 -3.19 -1.86
C LEU A 50 -8.26 -3.47 -1.49
N TYR A 51 -9.07 -3.80 -2.49
CA TYR A 51 -10.41 -4.32 -2.24
C TYR A 51 -10.33 -5.73 -1.65
N SER A 52 -11.12 -5.99 -0.61
CA SER A 52 -11.19 -7.29 0.07
C SER A 52 -11.44 -8.48 -0.87
N ARG A 53 -12.08 -8.25 -2.02
CA ARG A 53 -12.30 -9.28 -3.04
C ARG A 53 -11.00 -9.81 -3.67
N VAL A 54 -9.93 -9.02 -3.73
CA VAL A 54 -8.63 -9.43 -4.27
C VAL A 54 -8.01 -10.54 -3.39
N GLU A 55 -8.23 -10.47 -2.09
CA GLU A 55 -7.70 -11.45 -1.13
C GLU A 55 -8.41 -12.80 -1.18
N GLN A 56 -9.60 -12.86 -1.77
CA GLN A 56 -10.34 -14.11 -1.95
C GLN A 56 -9.96 -14.82 -3.26
N MET A 57 -9.16 -14.17 -4.12
CA MET A 57 -8.74 -14.73 -5.40
C MET A 57 -7.66 -15.81 -5.20
N LYS A 58 -7.62 -16.75 -6.14
CA LYS A 58 -6.51 -17.71 -6.28
C LYS A 58 -5.19 -16.98 -6.43
N PHE A 59 -4.12 -17.60 -5.95
CA PHE A 59 -2.77 -17.03 -5.92
C PHE A 59 -2.33 -16.42 -7.27
N GLU A 60 -2.42 -17.21 -8.36
CA GLU A 60 -1.99 -16.79 -9.71
C GLU A 60 -2.77 -15.56 -10.20
N VAL A 61 -4.10 -15.58 -10.04
CA VAL A 61 -4.98 -14.47 -10.42
C VAL A 61 -4.68 -13.24 -9.58
N ARG A 62 -4.44 -13.42 -8.28
CA ARG A 62 -4.09 -12.33 -7.37
C ARG A 62 -2.79 -11.66 -7.80
N GLN A 63 -1.73 -12.44 -8.09
CA GLN A 63 -0.46 -11.89 -8.54
C GLN A 63 -0.62 -11.03 -9.81
N ILE A 64 -1.40 -11.50 -10.79
CA ILE A 64 -1.68 -10.74 -12.02
C ILE A 64 -2.37 -9.42 -11.70
N ILE A 65 -3.43 -9.44 -10.90
CA ILE A 65 -4.20 -8.23 -10.53
C ILE A 65 -3.33 -7.24 -9.76
N ILE A 66 -2.49 -7.70 -8.84
CA ILE A 66 -1.55 -6.83 -8.12
C ILE A 66 -0.54 -6.21 -9.09
N GLY A 67 0.00 -6.98 -10.04
CA GLY A 67 0.88 -6.48 -11.08
C GLY A 67 0.22 -5.38 -11.92
N GLU A 68 -1.03 -5.57 -12.33
CA GLU A 68 -1.80 -4.54 -13.05
C GLU A 68 -1.96 -3.27 -12.23
N ILE A 69 -2.27 -3.38 -10.94
CA ILE A 69 -2.38 -2.24 -10.02
C ILE A 69 -1.04 -1.49 -9.93
N CYS A 70 0.09 -2.20 -9.82
CA CYS A 70 1.43 -1.60 -9.80
C CYS A 70 1.70 -0.78 -11.07
N ALA A 71 1.45 -1.38 -12.25
CA ALA A 71 1.69 -0.74 -13.54
C ALA A 71 0.78 0.48 -13.76
N VAL A 72 -0.50 0.39 -13.37
CA VAL A 72 -1.45 1.51 -13.45
C VAL A 72 -1.03 2.64 -12.50
N HIS A 73 -0.71 2.32 -11.26
CA HIS A 73 -0.28 3.32 -10.28
C HIS A 73 1.01 4.02 -10.72
N TYR A 74 2.01 3.28 -11.21
CA TYR A 74 3.28 3.87 -11.66
C TYR A 74 3.06 4.91 -12.78
N LYS A 75 2.17 4.60 -13.74
CA LYS A 75 1.79 5.53 -14.82
C LYS A 75 1.02 6.75 -14.28
N ALA A 76 0.04 6.53 -13.40
CA ALA A 76 -0.78 7.60 -12.83
C ALA A 76 0.06 8.58 -11.98
N SER A 77 1.03 8.07 -11.24
CA SER A 77 1.92 8.84 -10.39
C SER A 77 3.07 9.51 -11.16
N LYS A 78 3.07 9.43 -12.50
CA LYS A 78 4.13 9.98 -13.35
C LYS A 78 5.53 9.54 -12.90
N LYS A 79 5.64 8.28 -12.42
CA LYS A 79 6.87 7.63 -11.95
C LYS A 79 7.43 8.12 -10.61
N GLU A 80 6.76 9.06 -9.95
CA GLU A 80 7.26 9.68 -8.72
C GLU A 80 6.18 9.75 -7.65
N LEU A 81 6.62 9.77 -6.40
CA LEU A 81 5.75 10.05 -5.27
C LEU A 81 6.19 11.39 -4.65
N PRO A 82 5.27 12.36 -4.45
CA PRO A 82 5.60 13.64 -3.85
C PRO A 82 6.39 13.46 -2.55
N ILE A 83 7.45 14.26 -2.35
CA ILE A 83 8.39 14.21 -1.20
C ILE A 83 9.31 12.98 -1.21
N PHE A 84 8.82 11.81 -1.60
CA PHE A 84 9.55 10.55 -1.48
C PHE A 84 10.45 10.21 -2.68
N GLY A 85 10.22 10.84 -3.84
CA GLY A 85 11.04 10.67 -5.04
C GLY A 85 10.55 9.57 -5.99
N SER A 86 11.45 9.05 -6.81
CA SER A 86 11.13 8.09 -7.85
C SER A 86 10.74 6.72 -7.29
N ILE A 87 9.65 6.14 -7.82
CA ILE A 87 9.16 4.82 -7.44
C ILE A 87 10.13 3.75 -7.99
N GLN A 88 10.64 2.89 -7.11
CA GLN A 88 11.61 1.86 -7.45
C GLN A 88 10.96 0.49 -7.63
N CYS A 89 10.05 0.13 -6.73
CA CYS A 89 9.32 -1.13 -6.76
C CYS A 89 8.06 -1.03 -5.89
N TYR A 90 7.30 -2.13 -5.87
CA TYR A 90 6.15 -2.28 -5.00
C TYR A 90 6.29 -3.53 -4.14
N LYS A 91 5.82 -3.44 -2.89
CA LYS A 91 5.78 -4.58 -1.96
C LYS A 91 4.33 -4.83 -1.55
N TYR A 92 3.75 -5.94 -1.99
CA TYR A 92 2.42 -6.36 -1.56
C TYR A 92 2.52 -7.16 -0.27
N PHE A 93 2.21 -6.53 0.86
CA PHE A 93 2.16 -7.19 2.14
C PHE A 93 0.81 -7.91 2.29
N TYR A 94 0.85 -9.23 2.33
CA TYR A 94 -0.33 -10.09 2.57
C TYR A 94 -0.32 -10.71 3.97
N GLN A 95 0.82 -10.57 4.68
CA GLN A 95 1.03 -10.85 6.10
C GLN A 95 1.93 -9.73 6.67
N PRO A 96 1.96 -9.51 8.00
CA PRO A 96 2.77 -8.47 8.62
C PRO A 96 4.27 -8.53 8.30
N ASP A 97 4.79 -9.72 8.03
CA ASP A 97 6.21 -10.02 7.85
C ASP A 97 6.53 -10.66 6.48
N LYS A 98 5.57 -10.67 5.54
CA LYS A 98 5.78 -11.24 4.20
C LYS A 98 5.16 -10.39 3.12
N ALA A 99 5.94 -10.23 2.05
CA ALA A 99 5.51 -9.49 0.89
C ALA A 99 5.92 -10.15 -0.43
N TRP A 100 5.13 -9.89 -1.47
CA TRP A 100 5.54 -10.09 -2.84
C TRP A 100 6.13 -8.79 -3.39
N VAL A 101 7.26 -8.89 -4.08
CA VAL A 101 7.92 -7.75 -4.70
C VAL A 101 7.56 -7.72 -6.17
N PHE A 102 7.17 -6.54 -6.65
CA PHE A 102 6.87 -6.26 -8.04
C PHE A 102 7.74 -5.12 -8.57
N ASP A 103 8.20 -5.23 -9.82
CA ASP A 103 8.83 -4.11 -10.50
C ASP A 103 7.81 -3.02 -10.89
N VAL A 104 8.31 -1.89 -11.41
CA VAL A 104 7.46 -0.77 -11.86
C VAL A 104 6.57 -1.10 -13.08
N ALA A 105 6.87 -2.18 -13.80
CA ALA A 105 6.05 -2.68 -14.89
C ALA A 105 4.97 -3.67 -14.42
N GLY A 106 4.96 -4.03 -13.14
CA GLY A 106 4.01 -4.96 -12.54
C GLY A 106 4.42 -6.42 -12.65
N ASN A 107 5.67 -6.71 -13.00
CA ASN A 107 6.17 -8.09 -13.02
C ASN A 107 6.53 -8.53 -11.60
N PHE A 108 6.12 -9.74 -11.23
CA PHE A 108 6.53 -10.36 -9.98
C PHE A 108 8.04 -10.67 -10.02
N ILE A 109 8.77 -10.27 -8.98
CA ILE A 109 10.20 -10.53 -8.83
C ILE A 109 10.40 -11.69 -7.86
N GLU A 110 9.95 -11.53 -6.62
CA GLU A 110 10.24 -12.49 -5.55
C GLU A 110 9.26 -12.36 -4.37
N THR A 111 9.39 -13.28 -3.41
CA THR A 111 8.74 -13.20 -2.11
C THR A 111 9.80 -12.95 -1.05
N ILE A 112 9.58 -11.95 -0.21
CA ILE A 112 10.47 -11.56 0.88
C ILE A 112 9.81 -11.80 2.24
N SER A 113 10.65 -11.99 3.25
CA SER A 113 10.24 -11.95 4.66
C SER A 113 10.85 -10.70 5.31
N GLU A 114 10.07 -9.63 5.33
CA GLU A 114 10.42 -8.31 5.85
C GLU A 114 9.21 -7.79 6.63
N ALA A 115 9.43 -7.17 7.79
CA ALA A 115 8.34 -6.52 8.52
C ALA A 115 7.74 -5.38 7.68
N GLU A 116 6.45 -5.11 7.85
CA GLU A 116 5.85 -3.92 7.25
C GLU A 116 6.64 -2.66 7.63
N PRO A 117 6.89 -1.74 6.68
CA PRO A 117 7.56 -0.49 6.99
C PRO A 117 6.80 0.23 8.09
N ASP A 118 7.55 0.76 9.07
CA ASP A 118 6.96 1.57 10.14
C ASP A 118 6.08 2.66 9.51
N LYS A 119 4.86 2.81 10.03
CA LYS A 119 4.16 4.08 9.83
C LYS A 119 5.02 5.09 10.56
N ALA A 120 5.45 6.16 9.88
CA ALA A 120 6.00 7.30 10.59
C ALA A 120 4.91 7.81 11.54
N THR A 121 4.89 7.29 12.76
CA THR A 121 4.05 7.78 13.83
C THR A 121 4.63 9.14 14.14
N ALA A 122 3.99 10.20 13.65
CA ALA A 122 4.03 11.46 14.35
C ALA A 122 3.31 11.22 15.69
N SER A 123 4.01 10.58 16.63
CA SER A 123 3.68 10.59 18.04
C SER A 123 4.36 11.83 18.60
N GLU A 124 3.69 12.96 18.49
CA GLU A 124 3.82 14.00 19.51
C GLU A 124 2.76 13.69 20.56
N GLU A 125 3.19 13.14 21.69
CA GLU A 125 2.60 13.55 22.95
C GLU A 125 3.05 14.99 23.16
N LEU A 126 2.13 15.94 22.96
CA LEU A 126 2.32 17.30 23.45
C LEU A 126 2.25 17.24 24.98
N GLU A 127 3.40 17.15 25.63
CA GLU A 127 3.52 17.60 27.01
C GLU A 127 3.31 19.12 27.03
N ILE A 128 2.14 19.52 27.51
CA ILE A 128 1.87 20.90 27.90
C ILE A 128 2.74 21.19 29.12
N THR A 129 3.70 22.11 29.00
CA THR A 129 4.33 22.78 30.15
C THR A 129 3.74 24.18 30.28
#